data_AF-A0A9D7M115-F1
#
_entry.id   AF-A0A9D7M115-F1
#
_cell.length_a   1.000
_cell.length_b   1.000
_cell.length_c   1.000
_cell.angle_alpha   90.00
_cell.angle_beta   90.00
_cell.angle_gamma   90.00
#
_symmetry.space_group_name_H-M   'P 1'
#
loop_
_entity.id
_entity.type
_entity.pdbx_description
1 polymer ?
#
loop_
_entity_poly.entity_id
_entity_poly.type
_entity_poly.pdbx_seq_one_letter_code
_entity_poly.pdbx_strand_id
1 'polypeptide(L)'
;MKHSGKIILIICCIINISFRTTVNAQGMGINNVNPHASAILDLTATNKGFLAPRMTTVQRNAIPAPATGLLVFDTSLNNFYFYNSTAWQQLGGSLGWELTGNAGTNPLINFLGTADNQPLVFKINNQPAGYIDHIDGAFTGRNTFMEN
;
A
#
# COMPACT_ATOMS: atom_id res chain seq x y z
N MET A 1 -20.47 -61.14 24.51
CA MET A 1 -20.37 -59.69 24.86
C MET A 1 -18.95 -59.17 25.13
N LYS A 2 -17.91 -60.01 25.33
CA LYS A 2 -16.54 -59.54 25.66
C LYS A 2 -15.67 -59.11 24.46
N HIS A 3 -16.10 -59.33 23.21
CA HIS A 3 -15.31 -59.00 22.00
C HIS A 3 -15.67 -57.63 21.41
N SER A 4 -16.90 -57.15 21.64
CA SER A 4 -17.44 -55.89 21.11
C SER A 4 -16.73 -54.65 21.67
N GLY A 5 -16.30 -54.69 22.94
CA GLY A 5 -15.57 -53.58 23.58
C GLY A 5 -14.14 -53.38 23.06
N LYS A 6 -13.48 -54.46 22.61
CA LYS A 6 -12.11 -54.39 22.05
C LYS A 6 -12.10 -53.76 20.65
N ILE A 7 -13.13 -54.02 19.85
CA ILE A 7 -13.31 -53.44 18.51
C ILE A 7 -13.62 -51.93 18.59
N ILE A 8 -14.47 -51.52 19.54
CA ILE A 8 -14.76 -50.10 19.80
C ILE A 8 -13.50 -49.35 20.26
N LEU A 9 -12.68 -49.97 21.11
CA LEU A 9 -11.43 -49.38 21.58
C LEU A 9 -10.39 -49.19 20.45
N ILE A 10 -10.29 -50.16 19.53
CA ILE A 10 -9.39 -50.11 18.38
C ILE A 10 -9.83 -49.03 17.37
N ILE A 11 -11.14 -48.90 17.11
CA ILE A 11 -11.70 -47.85 16.23
C ILE A 11 -11.46 -46.45 16.82
N CYS A 12 -11.57 -46.30 18.14
CA CYS A 12 -11.31 -45.04 18.83
C CYS A 12 -9.82 -44.62 18.76
N CYS A 13 -8.90 -45.58 18.78
CA CYS A 13 -7.46 -45.34 18.62
C CYS A 13 -7.06 -44.95 17.18
N ILE A 14 -7.74 -45.50 16.16
CA ILE A 14 -7.45 -45.22 14.74
C ILE A 14 -7.97 -43.81 14.35
N ILE A 15 -9.07 -43.35 14.93
CA ILE A 15 -9.63 -42.01 14.70
C ILE A 15 -8.76 -40.89 15.32
N ASN A 16 -7.94 -41.20 16.33
CA ASN A 16 -7.03 -40.23 16.97
C ASN A 16 -5.68 -40.02 16.26
N ILE A 17 -5.40 -40.74 15.16
CA ILE A 17 -4.07 -40.73 14.50
C ILE A 17 -3.90 -39.66 13.41
N SER A 18 -4.94 -38.95 13.00
CA SER A 18 -4.88 -38.06 11.83
C SER A 18 -5.26 -36.62 12.15
N PHE A 19 -4.44 -35.91 12.91
CA PHE A 19 -4.30 -34.45 12.79
C PHE A 19 -2.91 -34.03 13.30
N ARG A 20 -1.91 -34.04 12.42
CA ARG A 20 -0.66 -33.31 12.65
C ARG A 20 -0.57 -32.19 11.63
N THR A 21 -1.20 -31.06 11.94
CA THR A 21 -0.83 -29.80 11.28
C THR A 21 0.50 -29.37 11.89
N THR A 22 1.54 -29.26 11.07
CA THR A 22 2.78 -28.58 11.44
C THR A 22 2.47 -27.09 11.54
N VAL A 23 2.11 -26.64 12.74
CA VAL A 23 2.02 -25.20 13.03
C VAL A 23 3.46 -24.71 13.22
N ASN A 24 4.08 -24.21 12.16
CA ASN A 24 5.32 -23.44 12.28
C ASN A 24 4.98 -22.08 12.89
N ALA A 25 4.73 -22.03 14.20
CA ALA A 25 4.68 -20.76 14.91
C ALA A 25 6.12 -20.21 15.01
N GLN A 26 6.50 -19.35 14.08
CA GLN A 26 7.72 -18.57 14.20
C GLN A 26 7.46 -17.50 15.25
N GLY A 27 8.13 -17.60 16.40
CA GLY A 27 7.89 -16.74 17.57
C GLY A 27 7.97 -15.25 17.20
N MET A 28 6.86 -14.53 17.39
CA MET A 28 6.88 -13.08 17.38
C MET A 28 7.48 -12.61 18.71
N GLY A 29 8.74 -12.16 18.68
CA GLY A 29 9.34 -11.47 19.81
C GLY A 29 8.89 -10.01 19.83
N ILE A 30 8.07 -9.63 20.80
CA ILE A 30 7.70 -8.24 21.06
C ILE A 30 8.73 -7.69 22.05
N ASN A 31 9.63 -6.82 21.58
CA ASN A 31 10.82 -6.40 22.34
C ASN A 31 10.68 -5.01 22.99
N ASN A 32 9.46 -4.54 23.27
CA ASN A 32 9.24 -3.29 24.01
C ASN A 32 8.72 -3.59 25.43
N VAL A 33 9.53 -3.29 26.45
CA VAL A 33 9.16 -3.45 27.87
C VAL A 33 8.23 -2.36 28.39
N ASN A 34 8.10 -1.25 27.65
CA ASN A 34 7.17 -0.15 27.91
C ASN A 34 6.42 0.23 26.62
N PRO A 35 5.46 -0.59 26.15
CA PRO A 35 4.63 -0.25 25.00
C PRO A 35 3.89 1.07 25.21
N HIS A 36 3.74 1.87 24.14
CA HIS A 36 2.94 3.09 24.21
C HIS A 36 1.48 2.77 24.55
N ALA A 37 0.87 3.55 25.45
CA ALA A 37 -0.48 3.27 25.98
C ALA A 37 -1.59 3.24 24.92
N SER A 38 -1.37 3.85 23.76
CA SER A 38 -2.31 3.85 22.63
C SER A 38 -2.00 2.80 21.55
N ALA A 39 -0.97 1.96 21.73
CA ALA A 39 -0.54 1.00 20.71
C ALA A 39 -1.15 -0.38 20.95
N ILE A 40 -1.75 -0.96 19.90
CA ILE A 40 -2.16 -2.37 19.88
C ILE A 40 -0.94 -3.28 19.62
N LEU A 41 0.03 -2.79 18.84
CA LEU A 41 1.31 -3.45 18.58
C LEU A 41 2.44 -2.41 18.61
N ASP A 42 3.41 -2.62 19.49
CA ASP A 42 4.58 -1.77 19.66
C ASP A 42 5.85 -2.64 19.56
N LEU A 43 6.67 -2.38 18.55
CA LEU A 43 7.86 -3.14 18.24
C LEU A 43 9.07 -2.21 18.27
N THR A 44 10.01 -2.47 19.18
CA THR A 44 11.26 -1.70 19.27
C THR A 44 12.46 -2.56 18.89
N ALA A 45 13.25 -2.08 17.95
CA ALA A 45 14.55 -2.64 17.58
C ALA A 45 15.41 -1.56 16.92
N THR A 46 16.74 -1.63 17.07
CA THR A 46 17.68 -0.69 16.43
C THR A 46 18.17 -1.16 15.05
N ASN A 47 17.98 -2.45 14.74
CA ASN A 47 18.49 -3.09 13.51
C ASN A 47 17.50 -4.08 12.87
N LYS A 48 16.21 -3.99 13.22
CA LYS A 48 15.14 -4.82 12.66
C LYS A 48 13.96 -3.94 12.29
N GLY A 49 13.13 -4.41 11.36
CA GLY A 49 11.88 -3.78 10.98
C GLY A 49 10.72 -4.77 10.95
N PHE A 50 9.54 -4.27 10.62
CA PHE A 50 8.39 -5.11 10.33
C PHE A 50 8.46 -5.60 8.89
N LEU A 51 8.44 -6.93 8.70
CA LEU A 51 8.36 -7.53 7.37
C LEU A 51 6.90 -7.83 7.04
N ALA A 52 6.25 -6.95 6.27
CA ALA A 52 4.88 -7.18 5.81
C ALA A 52 4.78 -8.47 4.96
N PRO A 53 3.59 -9.09 4.87
CA PRO A 53 3.35 -10.21 3.96
C PRO A 53 3.79 -9.87 2.53
N ARG A 54 4.60 -10.75 1.93
CA ARG A 54 5.17 -10.58 0.59
C ARG A 54 4.52 -11.55 -0.38
N MET A 55 4.09 -11.07 -1.54
CA MET A 55 3.42 -11.88 -2.55
C MET A 55 3.50 -11.23 -3.94
N THR A 56 3.23 -11.98 -5.00
CA THR A 56 3.15 -11.43 -6.36
C THR A 56 1.89 -10.60 -6.58
N THR A 57 1.84 -9.79 -7.64
CA THR A 57 0.63 -9.03 -8.01
C THR A 57 -0.59 -9.93 -8.18
N VAL A 58 -0.41 -11.12 -8.78
CA VAL A 58 -1.49 -12.10 -8.98
C VAL A 58 -2.01 -12.59 -7.63
N GLN A 59 -1.12 -12.93 -6.70
CA GLN A 59 -1.50 -13.40 -5.38
C GLN A 59 -2.19 -12.31 -4.55
N ARG A 60 -1.71 -11.06 -4.61
CA ARG A 60 -2.33 -9.91 -3.97
C ARG A 60 -3.75 -9.68 -4.47
N ASN A 61 -3.93 -9.68 -5.80
CA ASN A 61 -5.24 -9.47 -6.41
C ASN A 61 -6.20 -10.66 -6.16
N ALA A 62 -5.67 -11.84 -5.84
CA ALA A 62 -6.45 -13.03 -5.50
C ALA A 62 -6.89 -13.10 -4.02
N ILE A 63 -6.49 -12.14 -3.17
CA ILE A 63 -6.97 -12.10 -1.77
C ILE A 63 -8.49 -11.86 -1.79
N PRO A 64 -9.32 -12.80 -1.27
CA PRO A 64 -10.75 -12.62 -1.24
C PRO A 64 -11.14 -11.61 -0.14
N ALA A 65 -12.03 -10.67 -0.48
CA ALA A 65 -12.56 -9.66 0.44
C ALA A 65 -11.49 -8.99 1.34
N PRO A 66 -10.46 -8.34 0.77
CA PRO A 66 -9.39 -7.74 1.54
C PRO A 66 -9.93 -6.64 2.47
N ALA A 67 -9.44 -6.62 3.71
CA ALA A 67 -9.82 -5.59 4.67
C ALA A 67 -9.31 -4.20 4.23
N THR A 68 -10.08 -3.16 4.51
CA THR A 68 -9.60 -1.78 4.29
C THR A 68 -8.40 -1.50 5.19
N GLY A 69 -7.33 -0.94 4.62
CA GLY A 69 -6.06 -0.73 5.30
C GLY A 69 -5.14 -1.95 5.33
N LEU A 70 -5.53 -3.09 4.73
CA LEU A 70 -4.65 -4.26 4.63
C LEU A 70 -3.38 -3.90 3.85
N LEU A 71 -2.22 -3.99 4.49
CA LEU A 71 -0.91 -3.68 3.93
C LEU A 71 -0.16 -4.94 3.50
N VAL A 72 0.38 -4.94 2.29
CA VAL A 72 1.22 -6.01 1.73
C VAL A 72 2.39 -5.43 0.94
N PHE A 73 3.41 -6.24 0.70
CA PHE A 73 4.47 -5.94 -0.24
C PHE A 73 4.32 -6.77 -1.51
N ASP A 74 4.14 -6.11 -2.65
CA ASP A 74 4.06 -6.75 -3.97
C ASP A 74 5.48 -6.98 -4.51
N THR A 75 5.89 -8.24 -4.59
CA THR A 75 7.23 -8.63 -5.06
C THR A 75 7.41 -8.55 -6.57
N SER A 76 6.32 -8.48 -7.34
CA SER A 76 6.39 -8.30 -8.80
C SER A 76 6.64 -6.84 -9.16
N LEU A 77 6.07 -5.91 -8.39
CA LEU A 77 6.21 -4.47 -8.59
C LEU A 77 7.24 -3.81 -7.65
N ASN A 78 7.80 -4.60 -6.73
CA ASN A 78 8.77 -4.17 -5.73
C ASN A 78 8.29 -2.95 -4.91
N ASN A 79 7.04 -2.99 -4.46
CA ASN A 79 6.42 -1.86 -3.75
C ASN A 79 5.41 -2.29 -2.69
N PHE A 80 5.15 -1.42 -1.71
CA PHE A 80 4.07 -1.61 -0.75
C PHE A 80 2.72 -1.22 -1.35
N TYR A 81 1.69 -1.98 -1.01
CA TYR A 81 0.31 -1.70 -1.39
C TYR A 81 -0.61 -1.83 -0.19
N PHE A 82 -1.59 -0.94 -0.08
CA PHE A 82 -2.70 -1.08 0.86
C PHE A 82 -4.04 -1.15 0.11
N TYR A 83 -5.01 -1.87 0.66
CA TYR A 83 -6.36 -1.90 0.10
C TYR A 83 -7.19 -0.73 0.63
N ASN A 84 -7.72 0.11 -0.26
CA ASN A 84 -8.45 1.33 0.12
C ASN A 84 -9.99 1.16 0.18
N SER A 85 -10.48 -0.07 0.33
CA SER A 85 -11.89 -0.52 0.19
C SER A 85 -12.40 -0.78 -1.23
N THR A 86 -11.74 -0.26 -2.27
CA THR A 86 -12.16 -0.47 -3.67
C THR A 86 -11.07 -1.11 -4.51
N ALA A 87 -9.82 -0.69 -4.33
CA ALA A 87 -8.67 -1.15 -5.09
C ALA A 87 -7.39 -1.19 -4.25
N TRP A 88 -6.40 -1.92 -4.75
CA TRP A 88 -5.04 -1.89 -4.23
C TRP A 88 -4.36 -0.58 -4.65
N GLN A 89 -3.91 0.19 -3.67
CA GLN A 89 -3.20 1.46 -3.86
C GLN A 89 -1.75 1.31 -3.46
N GLN A 90 -0.85 1.82 -4.29
CA GLN A 90 0.58 1.84 -3.98
C GLN A 90 0.82 2.82 -2.83
N LEU A 91 1.53 2.38 -1.80
CA LEU A 91 1.96 3.26 -0.72
C LEU A 91 3.15 4.09 -1.20
N GLY A 92 3.00 5.42 -1.16
CA GLY A 92 4.01 6.33 -1.72
C GLY A 92 4.07 6.35 -3.24
N GLY A 93 2.98 6.01 -3.93
CA GLY A 93 2.83 6.33 -5.36
C GLY A 93 2.95 7.84 -5.61
N SER A 94 3.39 8.22 -6.82
CA SER A 94 3.56 9.63 -7.17
C SER A 94 2.21 10.35 -7.14
N LEU A 95 2.05 11.26 -6.18
CA LEU A 95 0.87 12.13 -6.04
C LEU A 95 1.09 13.48 -6.75
N GLY A 96 2.14 13.62 -7.55
CA GLY A 96 2.54 14.89 -8.13
C GLY A 96 3.16 14.77 -9.51
N TRP A 97 3.64 15.91 -10.02
CA TRP A 97 4.48 15.95 -11.21
C TRP A 97 5.93 15.68 -10.85
N GLU A 98 6.53 14.65 -11.44
CA GLU A 98 7.94 14.31 -11.24
C GLU A 98 8.87 15.33 -11.91
N LEU A 99 10.09 15.47 -11.38
CA LEU A 99 11.12 16.37 -11.94
C LEU A 99 11.52 16.01 -13.38
N THR A 100 11.39 14.73 -13.74
CA THR A 100 11.63 14.22 -15.10
C THR A 100 10.35 14.10 -15.92
N GLY A 101 9.21 14.52 -15.39
CA GLY A 101 7.89 14.38 -16.00
C GLY A 101 7.23 13.01 -15.76
N ASN A 102 5.91 12.98 -16.02
CA ASN A 102 5.07 11.80 -15.86
C ASN A 102 4.75 11.18 -17.22
N ALA A 103 4.78 9.84 -17.31
CA ALA A 103 4.30 9.09 -18.47
C ALA A 103 2.84 8.62 -18.27
N GLY A 104 2.12 8.37 -19.37
CA GLY A 104 0.75 7.81 -19.31
C GLY A 104 -0.34 8.77 -18.84
N THR A 105 -0.13 10.09 -18.92
CA THR A 105 -1.10 11.11 -18.52
C THR A 105 -2.27 11.24 -19.51
N ASN A 106 -3.48 11.49 -18.99
CA ASN A 106 -4.66 11.89 -19.74
C ASN A 106 -4.92 13.40 -19.55
N PRO A 107 -4.87 14.24 -20.59
CA PRO A 107 -5.05 15.70 -20.46
C PRO A 107 -6.39 16.17 -19.87
N LEU A 108 -7.44 15.33 -19.87
CA LEU A 108 -8.73 15.67 -19.26
C LEU A 108 -8.72 15.51 -17.72
N ILE A 109 -7.78 14.74 -17.18
CA ILE A 109 -7.75 14.33 -15.76
C ILE A 109 -6.43 14.72 -15.09
N ASN A 110 -5.32 14.69 -15.82
CA ASN A 110 -3.98 14.96 -15.33
C ASN A 110 -3.47 16.28 -15.91
N PHE A 111 -3.16 17.23 -15.04
CA PHE A 111 -2.62 18.53 -15.43
C PHE A 111 -1.70 19.07 -14.34
N LEU A 112 -0.82 20.01 -14.70
CA LEU A 112 -0.07 20.83 -13.73
C LEU A 112 -0.83 22.13 -13.57
N GLY A 113 -1.55 22.28 -12.46
CA GLY A 113 -2.39 23.45 -12.23
C GLY A 113 -3.40 23.22 -11.11
N THR A 114 -4.38 24.12 -11.06
CA THR A 114 -5.47 24.16 -10.08
C THR A 114 -6.78 23.68 -10.71
N ALA A 115 -7.65 23.08 -9.90
CA ALA A 115 -8.99 22.66 -10.33
C ALA A 115 -10.06 23.72 -10.03
N ASP A 116 -9.70 24.76 -9.29
CA ASP A 116 -10.52 25.89 -8.88
C ASP A 116 -10.08 27.18 -9.57
N ASN A 117 -10.80 28.27 -9.33
CA ASN A 117 -10.49 29.58 -9.92
C ASN A 117 -9.35 30.30 -9.16
N GLN A 118 -8.21 29.62 -9.02
CA GLN A 118 -7.00 30.15 -8.41
C GLN A 118 -5.83 30.01 -9.40
N PRO A 119 -4.95 31.02 -9.51
CA PRO A 119 -3.79 30.94 -10.39
C PRO A 119 -2.75 29.93 -9.89
N LEU A 120 -2.04 29.29 -10.81
CA LEU A 120 -0.82 28.53 -10.47
C LEU A 120 0.33 29.52 -10.25
N VAL A 121 0.81 29.65 -9.02
CA VAL A 121 1.84 30.65 -8.64
C VAL A 121 3.23 30.02 -8.51
N PHE A 122 4.21 30.61 -9.19
CA PHE A 122 5.63 30.32 -9.02
C PHE A 122 6.25 31.32 -8.04
N LYS A 123 7.01 30.84 -7.04
CA LYS A 123 7.62 31.69 -5.99
C LYS A 123 9.12 31.46 -5.84
N ILE A 124 9.83 32.51 -5.42
CA ILE A 124 11.23 32.47 -4.96
C ILE A 124 11.27 33.12 -3.58
N ASN A 125 11.84 32.47 -2.56
CA ASN A 125 11.86 32.96 -1.19
C ASN A 125 10.49 33.41 -0.66
N ASN A 126 9.44 32.63 -0.98
CA ASN A 126 8.05 32.91 -0.64
C ASN A 126 7.45 34.21 -1.26
N GLN A 127 8.15 34.86 -2.18
CA GLN A 127 7.65 35.99 -2.98
C GLN A 127 7.19 35.50 -4.36
N PRO A 128 6.03 35.96 -4.88
CA PRO A 128 5.61 35.65 -6.24
C PRO A 128 6.64 36.09 -7.27
N ALA A 129 7.00 35.18 -8.17
CA ALA A 129 7.89 35.41 -9.30
C ALA A 129 7.17 35.26 -10.65
N GLY A 130 6.00 34.61 -10.66
CA GLY A 130 5.13 34.50 -11.82
C GLY A 130 3.83 33.76 -11.49
N TYR A 131 2.84 33.83 -12.38
CA TYR A 131 1.59 33.10 -12.28
C TYR A 131 1.13 32.63 -13.67
N ILE A 132 0.37 31.55 -13.70
CA ILE A 132 -0.45 31.14 -14.85
C ILE A 132 -1.91 31.25 -14.42
N ASP A 133 -2.69 32.01 -15.18
CA ASP A 133 -4.10 32.28 -14.92
C ASP A 133 -4.92 32.26 -16.23
N HIS A 134 -6.18 31.87 -16.13
CA HIS A 134 -7.10 31.79 -17.27
C HIS A 134 -7.78 33.13 -17.60
N ILE A 135 -7.74 34.11 -16.69
CA ILE A 135 -8.44 35.39 -16.82
C ILE A 135 -7.51 36.47 -17.37
N ASP A 136 -6.38 36.71 -16.70
CA ASP A 136 -5.46 37.80 -17.07
C ASP A 136 -4.30 37.33 -17.98
N GLY A 137 -4.28 36.05 -18.35
CA GLY A 137 -3.49 35.52 -19.45
C GLY A 137 -1.99 35.75 -19.36
N ALA A 138 -1.32 35.09 -18.40
CA ALA A 138 0.13 34.88 -18.50
C ALA A 138 0.40 33.46 -18.99
N PHE A 139 0.34 33.27 -20.31
CA PHE A 139 0.78 32.04 -20.98
C PHE A 139 1.93 32.36 -21.94
N THR A 140 3.15 31.93 -21.61
CA THR A 140 4.25 31.82 -22.59
C THR A 140 4.37 30.36 -23.02
N GLY A 141 3.50 29.91 -23.91
CA GLY A 141 3.64 28.61 -24.56
C GLY A 141 4.68 28.65 -25.69
N ARG A 142 5.08 27.50 -26.22
CA ARG A 142 5.81 27.45 -27.49
C ARG A 142 4.93 28.03 -28.61
N ASN A 143 5.53 28.83 -29.50
CA ASN A 143 4.93 29.56 -30.64
C ASN A 143 4.17 30.86 -30.31
N THR A 144 4.34 31.48 -29.14
CA THR A 144 3.73 32.80 -28.86
C THR A 144 4.42 33.98 -29.54
N PHE A 145 5.48 33.74 -30.32
CA PHE A 145 6.05 34.68 -31.28
C PHE A 145 6.26 33.96 -32.61
N MET A 146 5.21 33.88 -33.42
CA MET A 146 5.38 33.76 -34.86
C MET A 146 5.76 35.16 -35.34
N GLU A 147 7.05 35.46 -35.41
CA GLU A 147 7.50 36.61 -36.18
C GLU A 147 7.23 36.31 -37.66
N ASN A 148 6.57 37.25 -38.35
CA ASN A 148 6.32 37.20 -39.79
C ASN A 148 7.63 37.27 -40.59
#